data_AF-A0A2V7A5X5-F1
#
_entry.id   AF-A0A2V7A5X5-F1
#
_cell.length_a   1.000
_cell.length_b   1.000
_cell.length_c   1.000
_cell.angle_alpha   90.00
_cell.angle_beta   90.00
_cell.angle_gamma   90.00
#
_symmetry.space_group_name_H-M   'P 1'
#
loop_
_entity.id
_entity.type
_entity.pdbx_description
1 polymer ?
#
loop_
_entity_poly.entity_id
_entity_poly.type
_entity_poly.pdbx_seq_one_letter_code
_entity_poly.pdbx_strand_id
1 'polypeptide(L)'
;MTECVISLGAVPARESYARLGETGYAERAFEECRRYEALLRRAIGPEPSGARLRIRRSAPDLGSYLELVVEYDDENVIARAYAIRCDREAPTSWE
;
A
#
# COMPACT_ATOMS: atom_id res chain seq x y z
N MET A 1 -20.64 7.35 3.43
CA MET A 1 -19.49 6.49 3.15
C MET A 1 -18.64 7.19 2.11
N THR A 2 -17.80 8.09 2.61
CA THR A 2 -16.84 8.84 1.80
C THR A 2 -15.56 8.04 1.79
N GLU A 3 -15.40 7.14 0.82
CA GLU A 3 -14.20 6.32 0.68
C GLU A 3 -13.06 7.16 0.09
N CYS A 4 -12.00 7.36 0.87
CA CYS A 4 -10.75 7.98 0.46
C CYS A 4 -9.66 6.92 0.32
N VAL A 5 -8.61 7.26 -0.44
CA VAL A 5 -7.48 6.36 -0.70
C VAL A 5 -6.16 7.12 -0.53
N ILE A 6 -5.20 6.49 0.15
CA ILE A 6 -3.81 6.95 0.19
C ILE A 6 -2.92 5.87 -0.44
N SER A 7 -2.08 6.29 -1.39
CA SER A 7 -1.08 5.44 -2.02
C SER A 7 0.13 5.29 -1.12
N LEU A 8 0.49 4.05 -0.79
CA LEU A 8 1.66 3.72 0.04
C LEU A 8 2.86 3.27 -0.81
N GLY A 9 2.64 2.99 -2.10
CA GLY A 9 3.66 2.47 -3.03
C GLY A 9 3.74 0.93 -3.04
N ALA A 10 4.63 0.40 -3.88
CA ALA A 10 4.80 -1.05 -4.05
C ALA A 10 5.72 -1.69 -3.01
N VAL A 11 6.65 -0.90 -2.48
CA VAL A 11 7.72 -1.30 -1.54
C VAL A 11 7.97 -0.16 -0.54
N PRO A 12 8.66 -0.43 0.57
CA PRO A 12 9.13 0.62 1.47
C PRO A 12 9.96 1.70 0.75
N ALA A 13 9.85 2.95 1.20
CA ALA A 13 10.37 4.12 0.46
C ALA A 13 11.87 4.09 0.11
N ARG A 14 12.70 3.31 0.82
CA ARG A 14 14.14 3.21 0.57
C ARG A 14 14.54 1.92 -0.17
N GLU A 15 13.59 1.10 -0.58
CA GLU A 15 13.84 -0.18 -1.23
C GLU A 15 13.79 -0.07 -2.76
N SER A 16 14.53 -0.97 -3.43
CA SER A 16 14.40 -1.13 -4.88
C SER A 16 13.13 -1.92 -5.19
N TYR A 17 12.38 -1.50 -6.21
CA TYR A 17 11.16 -2.16 -6.68
C TYR A 17 11.35 -2.79 -8.06
N ALA A 18 10.53 -3.78 -8.41
CA ALA A 18 10.51 -4.37 -9.74
C ALA A 18 10.31 -3.29 -10.83
N ARG A 19 11.12 -3.32 -11.90
CA ARG A 19 11.03 -2.30 -12.95
C ARG A 19 9.95 -2.65 -13.97
N LEU A 20 9.14 -1.66 -14.33
CA LEU A 20 8.18 -1.76 -15.44
C LEU A 20 8.92 -2.21 -16.70
N GLY A 21 8.45 -3.31 -17.31
CA GLY A 21 9.04 -3.91 -18.51
C GLY A 21 9.95 -5.10 -18.26
N GLU A 22 10.27 -5.46 -17.00
CA GLU A 22 10.94 -6.73 -16.70
C GLU A 22 10.00 -7.93 -16.92
N THR A 23 10.55 -9.04 -17.43
CA THR A 23 9.83 -10.31 -17.49
C THR A 23 9.44 -10.74 -16.07
N GLY A 24 8.16 -11.07 -15.86
CA GLY A 24 7.63 -11.42 -14.54
C GLY A 24 7.35 -10.23 -13.61
N TYR A 25 7.35 -8.99 -14.14
CA TYR A 25 7.04 -7.78 -13.37
C TYR A 25 5.77 -7.92 -12.51
N ALA A 26 4.66 -8.41 -13.09
CA ALA A 26 3.38 -8.46 -12.39
C ALA A 26 3.40 -9.40 -11.19
N GLU A 27 4.08 -10.55 -11.31
CA GLU A 27 4.22 -11.52 -10.22
C GLU A 27 5.11 -10.95 -9.12
N ARG A 28 6.30 -10.43 -9.50
CA ARG A 28 7.26 -9.83 -8.55
C ARG A 28 6.67 -8.64 -7.80
N ALA A 29 6.04 -7.70 -8.52
CA ALA A 29 5.43 -6.53 -7.91
C ALA A 29 4.26 -6.90 -6.98
N PHE A 30 3.51 -7.97 -7.30
CA PHE A 30 2.46 -8.47 -6.41
C PHE A 30 3.03 -9.08 -5.13
N GLU A 31 4.09 -9.88 -5.24
CA GLU A 31 4.79 -10.45 -4.08
C GLU A 31 5.43 -9.36 -3.19
N GLU A 32 6.04 -8.35 -3.81
CA GLU A 32 6.57 -7.16 -3.11
C GLU A 32 5.47 -6.41 -2.36
N CYS A 33 4.34 -6.12 -3.01
CA CYS A 33 3.20 -5.46 -2.36
C CYS A 33 2.64 -6.31 -1.21
N ARG A 34 2.54 -7.64 -1.38
CA ARG A 34 2.08 -8.57 -0.33
C ARG A 34 3.03 -8.58 0.87
N ARG A 35 4.33 -8.58 0.61
CA ARG A 35 5.34 -8.49 1.68
C ARG A 35 5.23 -7.16 2.41
N TYR A 36 4.99 -6.07 1.69
CA TYR A 36 4.85 -4.74 2.27
C TYR A 36 3.57 -4.61 3.10
N GLU A 37 2.46 -5.18 2.65
CA GLU A 37 1.21 -5.30 3.42
C GLU A 37 1.45 -6.01 4.76
N ALA A 38 2.15 -7.15 4.74
CA ALA A 38 2.47 -7.90 5.95
C ALA A 38 3.37 -7.10 6.91
N LEU A 39 4.34 -6.37 6.36
CA LEU A 39 5.23 -5.52 7.14
C LEU A 39 4.47 -4.36 7.81
N LEU A 40 3.58 -3.69 7.07
CA LEU A 40 2.72 -2.63 7.61
C LEU A 40 1.81 -3.15 8.72
N ARG A 41 1.16 -4.31 8.52
CA ARG A 41 0.34 -4.93 9.57
C ARG A 41 1.14 -5.29 10.82
N ARG A 42 2.41 -5.66 10.67
CA ARG A 42 3.31 -5.96 11.80
C ARG A 42 3.75 -4.68 12.53
N ALA A 43 4.05 -3.61 11.80
CA ALA A 43 4.55 -2.35 12.37
C ALA A 43 3.44 -1.48 12.98
N ILE A 44 2.32 -1.35 12.28
CA ILE A 44 1.23 -0.44 12.64
C ILE A 44 0.12 -1.16 13.41
N GLY A 45 -0.15 -2.41 13.05
CA GLY A 45 -1.25 -3.23 13.54
C GLY A 45 -2.28 -3.57 12.45
N PRO A 46 -3.29 -4.38 12.77
CA PRO A 46 -4.36 -4.73 11.84
C PRO A 46 -5.26 -3.53 11.52
N GLU A 47 -5.90 -3.56 10.35
CA GLU A 47 -6.82 -2.50 9.93
C GLU A 47 -8.06 -2.44 10.85
N PRO A 48 -8.45 -1.25 11.36
CA PRO A 48 -9.70 -1.07 12.09
C PRO A 48 -10.91 -1.10 11.14
N SER A 49 -12.12 -1.22 11.71
CA SER A 49 -13.35 -1.08 10.93
C SER A 49 -13.40 0.26 10.21
N GLY A 50 -13.65 0.21 8.89
CA GLY A 50 -13.67 1.38 8.02
C GLY A 50 -12.34 1.67 7.33
N ALA A 51 -11.26 0.91 7.60
CA ALA A 51 -10.02 0.96 6.84
C ALA A 51 -9.66 -0.43 6.28
N ARG A 52 -9.00 -0.48 5.12
CA ARG A 52 -8.48 -1.71 4.53
C ARG A 52 -7.23 -1.45 3.70
N LEU A 53 -6.23 -2.33 3.80
CA LEU A 53 -5.11 -2.35 2.88
C LEU A 53 -5.52 -3.12 1.62
N ARG A 54 -5.13 -2.59 0.45
CA ARG A 54 -5.46 -3.21 -0.83
C ARG A 54 -4.34 -3.02 -1.83
N ILE A 55 -4.03 -4.08 -2.57
CA ILE A 55 -3.15 -4.00 -3.73
C ILE A 55 -4.00 -3.54 -4.93
N ARG A 56 -3.60 -2.42 -5.53
CA ARG A 56 -4.28 -1.80 -6.66
C ARG A 56 -3.34 -1.72 -7.85
N ARG A 57 -3.91 -1.86 -9.05
CA ARG A 57 -3.23 -1.52 -10.30
C ARG A 57 -3.48 -0.04 -10.63
N SER A 58 -2.41 0.73 -10.76
CA SER A 58 -2.45 2.17 -11.01
C SER A 58 -1.80 2.55 -12.33
N ALA A 59 -2.24 3.69 -12.88
CA ALA A 59 -1.80 4.29 -14.14
C ALA A 59 -1.84 3.35 -15.37
N PRO A 60 -3.03 3.06 -15.93
CA PRO A 60 -3.17 2.19 -17.10
C PRO A 60 -2.46 2.73 -18.35
N ASP A 61 -2.30 4.04 -18.50
CA ASP A 61 -1.78 4.70 -19.71
C ASP A 61 -0.23 4.71 -19.82
N LEU A 62 0.50 4.49 -18.73
CA LEU A 62 1.99 4.58 -18.71
C LEU A 62 2.68 3.24 -18.40
N GLY A 63 1.93 2.14 -18.46
CA GLY A 63 2.35 0.85 -17.92
C GLY A 63 1.79 0.67 -16.53
N SER A 64 0.69 -0.09 -16.48
CA SER A 64 0.00 -0.43 -15.24
C SER A 64 0.96 -0.99 -14.18
N TYR A 65 1.25 -0.23 -13.13
CA TYR A 65 2.03 -0.73 -11.99
C TYR A 65 1.13 -1.19 -10.84
N LEU A 66 1.67 -2.05 -9.98
CA LEU A 66 0.99 -2.47 -8.77
C LEU A 66 1.50 -1.62 -7.61
N GLU A 67 0.59 -1.15 -6.77
CA GLU A 67 0.91 -0.45 -5.54
C GLU A 67 0.00 -0.93 -4.42
N LEU A 68 0.47 -0.80 -3.18
CA LEU A 68 -0.33 -0.94 -2.00
C LEU A 68 -0.98 0.41 -1.68
N VAL A 69 -2.28 0.38 -1.38
CA VAL A 69 -3.06 1.54 -0.95
C VAL A 69 -3.78 1.23 0.36
N VAL A 70 -4.06 2.27 1.14
CA VAL A 70 -5.02 2.19 2.24
C VAL A 70 -6.30 2.91 1.82
N GLU A 71 -7.41 2.16 1.77
CA GLU A 71 -8.74 2.70 1.59
C GLU A 71 -9.36 2.91 2.97
N TYR A 72 -9.98 4.07 3.20
CA TYR A 72 -10.62 4.38 4.47
C TYR A 72 -11.88 5.22 4.30
N ASP A 73 -12.81 5.08 5.22
CA ASP A 73 -13.97 5.96 5.35
C ASP A 73 -13.54 7.27 6.05
N ASP A 74 -13.62 8.39 5.35
CA ASP A 74 -13.19 9.72 5.86
C ASP A 74 -14.09 10.23 7.00
N GLU A 75 -15.34 9.78 7.06
CA GLU A 75 -16.28 10.09 8.14
C GLU A 75 -15.92 9.35 9.44
N ASN A 76 -15.17 8.24 9.36
CA ASN A 76 -14.67 7.48 10.49
C ASN A 76 -13.28 7.94 10.91
N VAL A 77 -13.24 8.71 12.01
CA VAL A 77 -11.99 9.27 12.56
C VAL A 77 -10.91 8.24 12.88
N ILE A 78 -11.30 7.01 13.25
CA ILE A 78 -10.35 5.93 13.57
C ILE A 78 -9.75 5.37 12.28
N ALA A 79 -10.57 5.15 11.25
CA ALA A 79 -10.12 4.67 9.94
C ALA A 79 -9.20 5.70 9.28
N ARG A 80 -9.57 6.98 9.32
CA ARG A 80 -8.74 8.08 8.82
C ARG A 80 -7.41 8.19 9.56
N ALA A 81 -7.42 8.11 10.90
CA ALA A 81 -6.19 8.12 11.69
C ALA A 81 -5.27 6.94 11.34
N TYR A 82 -5.83 5.74 11.16
CA TYR A 82 -5.08 4.57 10.72
C TYR A 82 -4.45 4.78 9.34
N ALA A 83 -5.20 5.32 8.38
CA ALA A 83 -4.68 5.57 7.03
C ALA A 83 -3.53 6.59 7.02
N ILE A 84 -3.68 7.70 7.75
CA ILE A 84 -2.60 8.70 7.94
C ILE A 84 -1.40 8.07 8.64
N ARG A 85 -1.63 7.16 9.58
CA ARG A 85 -0.57 6.45 10.29
C ARG A 85 0.21 5.54 9.36
N CYS A 86 -0.47 4.77 8.51
CA CYS A 86 0.17 3.95 7.48
C CYS A 86 1.05 4.78 6.54
N ASP A 87 0.62 5.98 6.15
CA ASP A 87 1.39 6.89 5.29
C ASP A 87 2.65 7.45 5.99
N ARG A 88 2.49 7.89 7.24
CA ARG A 88 3.56 8.63 7.97
C ARG A 88 4.53 7.75 8.74
N GLU A 89 4.04 6.64 9.26
CA GLU A 89 4.80 5.69 10.07
C GLU A 89 5.13 4.40 9.28
N ALA A 90 4.89 4.39 7.96
CA ALA A 90 5.29 3.30 7.08
C ALA A 90 6.77 2.95 7.28
N PRO A 91 7.11 1.66 7.45
CA PRO A 91 8.48 1.19 7.41
C PRO A 91 9.15 1.65 6.12
N THR A 92 10.37 2.18 6.22
CA THR A 92 11.11 2.66 5.04
C THR A 92 11.98 1.58 4.40
N SER A 93 12.16 0.44 5.07
CA SER A 93 12.95 -0.72 4.65
C SER A 93 12.28 -2.03 5.09
N TRP A 94 12.76 -3.18 4.62
CA TRP A 94 12.19 -4.50 4.94
C TRP A 94 12.52 -5.05 6.34
N GLU A 95 13.45 -4.42 7.06
CA GLU A 95 13.98 -4.85 8.36
C GLU A 95 13.19 -4.29 9.54
#